data_AF-A0A6A6NH63-F1
#
_entry.id   AF-A0A6A6NH63-F1
#
_cell.length_a   1.000
_cell.length_b   1.000
_cell.length_c   1.000
_cell.angle_alpha   90.00
_cell.angle_beta   90.00
_cell.angle_gamma   90.00
#
_symmetry.space_group_name_H-M   'P 1'
#
loop_
_entity.id
_entity.type
_entity.pdbx_description
1 polymer ?
#
loop_
_entity_poly.entity_id
_entity_poly.type
_entity_poly.pdbx_seq_one_letter_code
_entity_poly.pdbx_strand_id
1 'polypeptide(L)'
;MSYVWLEIEQVGRIAISNHKFVDWDLETEMDNVPLVTLGYESSYDVFVKAHGGGLSGQAQAISLGIARALLKVSENHRSPLKKEGLLTRDSRVVERKKVGLKKARKAPQFSKR
;
A
#
# COMPACT_ATOMS: atom_id res chain seq x y z
N MET A 1 0.04 9.26 9.92
CA MET A 1 0.40 7.93 10.46
C MET A 1 -0.88 7.11 10.34
N SER A 2 -1.05 6.39 9.23
CA SER A 2 -2.26 5.63 8.94
C SER A 2 -2.23 4.33 9.73
N TYR A 3 -3.21 4.13 10.61
CA TYR A 3 -3.42 2.86 11.30
C TYR A 3 -4.22 1.98 10.34
N VAL A 4 -3.59 0.92 9.84
CA VAL A 4 -4.26 -0.11 9.04
C VAL A 4 -4.60 -1.24 10.01
N TRP A 5 -5.89 -1.35 10.35
CA TRP A 5 -6.41 -2.52 11.04
C TRP A 5 -6.84 -3.55 9.99
N LEU A 6 -6.30 -4.77 10.10
CA LEU A 6 -6.61 -5.91 9.23
C LEU A 6 -7.22 -7.01 10.11
N GLU A 7 -8.46 -7.36 9.82
CA GLU A 7 -9.10 -8.61 10.26
C GLU A 7 -9.14 -9.53 9.04
N ILE A 8 -8.50 -10.70 9.14
CA ILE A 8 -8.59 -11.76 8.14
C ILE A 8 -9.56 -12.80 8.69
N GLU A 9 -10.74 -12.86 8.12
CA GLU A 9 -11.63 -14.01 8.26
C GLU A 9 -11.56 -14.85 6.98
N GLN A 10 -11.68 -16.17 7.10
CA GLN A 10 -11.73 -17.03 5.92
C GLN A 10 -13.11 -16.91 5.26
N VAL A 11 -13.11 -16.80 3.92
CA VAL A 11 -14.22 -17.00 2.95
C VAL A 11 -14.81 -15.77 2.23
N GLY A 12 -14.33 -15.55 0.99
CA GLY A 12 -15.12 -15.29 -0.22
C GLY A 12 -15.41 -13.88 -0.81
N ARG A 13 -15.18 -12.72 -0.18
CA ARG A 13 -15.31 -11.36 -0.74
C ARG A 13 -14.37 -10.31 -0.11
N ILE A 14 -13.69 -9.53 -0.96
CA ILE A 14 -13.00 -8.29 -0.58
C ILE A 14 -14.06 -7.22 -0.24
N ALA A 15 -14.13 -6.75 1.02
CA ALA A 15 -14.93 -5.57 1.37
C ALA A 15 -14.12 -4.54 2.17
N ILE A 16 -14.07 -3.32 1.64
CA ILE A 16 -13.54 -2.13 2.33
C ILE A 16 -14.74 -1.46 3.02
N SER A 17 -14.65 -1.19 4.33
CA SER A 17 -15.81 -0.99 5.21
C SER A 17 -16.79 0.12 4.80
N ASN A 18 -18.10 -0.18 4.98
CA ASN A 18 -19.28 0.68 5.15
C ASN A 18 -19.62 1.81 4.16
N HIS A 19 -18.80 2.10 3.17
CA HIS A 19 -19.28 2.74 1.95
C HIS A 19 -19.15 1.74 0.81
N LYS A 20 -20.23 1.64 0.03
CA LYS A 20 -20.38 0.78 -1.14
C LYS A 20 -19.08 0.65 -1.92
N PHE A 21 -18.78 -0.59 -2.33
CA PHE A 21 -17.78 -0.94 -3.32
C PHE A 21 -17.75 0.13 -4.41
N VAL A 22 -16.75 1.01 -4.33
CA VAL A 22 -16.34 1.78 -5.49
C VAL A 22 -15.46 0.78 -6.22
N ASP A 23 -15.92 0.33 -7.37
CA ASP A 23 -15.12 -0.34 -8.37
C ASP A 23 -13.84 0.48 -8.52
N TRP A 24 -12.75 0.01 -7.91
CA TRP A 24 -11.45 0.63 -8.03
C TRP A 24 -11.06 0.46 -9.49
N ASP A 25 -11.05 1.56 -10.24
CA ASP A 25 -10.70 1.58 -11.64
C ASP A 25 -9.38 0.82 -11.89
N LEU A 26 -9.24 0.32 -13.12
CA LEU A 26 -8.22 -0.57 -13.72
C LEU A 26 -6.73 -0.25 -13.44
N GLU A 27 -6.43 0.78 -12.67
CA GLU A 27 -5.09 1.31 -12.39
C GLU A 27 -4.49 0.84 -11.04
N THR A 28 -5.24 0.08 -10.24
CA THR A 28 -4.86 -0.27 -8.85
C THR A 28 -4.68 -1.79 -8.60
N GLU A 29 -4.06 -2.52 -9.52
CA GLU A 29 -3.74 -3.96 -9.34
C GLU A 29 -2.71 -4.26 -8.23
N MET A 30 -2.10 -3.24 -7.62
CA MET A 30 -1.01 -3.40 -6.65
C MET A 30 -1.44 -4.02 -5.31
N ASP A 31 -2.73 -3.98 -4.98
CA ASP A 31 -3.24 -4.39 -3.67
C ASP A 31 -3.26 -5.91 -3.51
N ASN A 32 -3.55 -6.62 -4.60
CA ASN A 32 -3.71 -8.08 -4.60
C ASN A 32 -2.40 -8.84 -4.85
N VAL A 33 -1.32 -8.14 -5.22
CA VAL A 33 0.00 -8.71 -5.54
C VAL A 33 0.51 -9.76 -4.52
N PRO A 34 0.43 -9.56 -3.19
CA PRO A 34 0.88 -10.57 -2.24
C PRO A 34 0.04 -11.86 -2.25
N LEU A 35 -1.24 -11.79 -2.58
CA LEU A 35 -2.11 -12.97 -2.73
C LEU A 35 -1.82 -13.69 -4.04
N VAL A 36 -1.64 -12.94 -5.13
CA VAL A 36 -1.28 -13.46 -6.46
C VAL A 36 0.05 -14.23 -6.39
N THR A 37 1.05 -13.66 -5.72
CA THR A 37 2.39 -14.25 -5.59
C THR A 37 2.37 -15.62 -4.90
N LEU A 38 1.42 -15.84 -3.99
CA LEU A 38 1.25 -17.10 -3.27
C LEU A 38 0.16 -18.01 -3.86
N GLY A 39 -0.55 -17.56 -4.91
CA GLY A 39 -1.66 -18.29 -5.50
C GLY A 39 -2.90 -18.40 -4.60
N TYR A 40 -3.08 -17.45 -3.68
CA TYR A 40 -4.11 -17.46 -2.63
C TYR A 40 -5.29 -16.52 -2.90
N GLU A 41 -5.45 -16.06 -4.14
CA GLU A 41 -6.51 -15.12 -4.55
C GLU A 41 -7.92 -15.60 -4.18
N SER A 42 -8.17 -16.90 -4.30
CA SER A 42 -9.48 -17.50 -4.03
C SER A 42 -9.63 -18.01 -2.59
N SER A 43 -8.57 -17.95 -1.78
CA SER A 43 -8.50 -18.62 -0.47
C SER A 43 -8.73 -17.69 0.71
N TYR A 44 -8.49 -16.39 0.54
CA TYR A 44 -8.57 -15.42 1.63
C TYR A 44 -9.38 -14.20 1.25
N ASP A 45 -10.09 -13.68 2.25
CA ASP A 45 -10.67 -12.36 2.18
C ASP A 45 -9.84 -11.35 2.91
N VAL A 46 -9.86 -10.14 2.35
CA VAL A 46 -9.15 -9.02 2.92
C VAL A 46 -10.16 -7.90 3.17
N PHE A 47 -10.39 -7.64 4.45
CA PHE A 47 -11.13 -6.47 4.90
C PHE A 47 -10.13 -5.43 5.41
N VAL A 48 -10.08 -4.26 4.75
CA VAL A 48 -9.17 -3.19 5.12
C VAL A 48 -9.90 -1.90 5.43
N LYS A 49 -9.47 -1.25 6.51
CA LYS A 49 -9.83 0.14 6.81
C LYS A 49 -8.59 0.99 6.63
N ALA A 50 -8.55 1.76 5.54
CA ALA A 50 -7.50 2.72 5.26
C ALA A 50 -8.03 4.15 5.41
N HIS A 51 -7.30 5.00 6.13
CA HIS A 51 -7.66 6.40 6.34
C HIS A 51 -6.47 7.32 6.03
N GLY A 52 -6.75 8.44 5.35
CA GLY A 52 -5.77 9.45 4.97
C GLY A 52 -4.91 9.08 3.74
N GLY A 53 -4.09 10.01 3.26
CA GLY A 53 -3.29 9.84 2.05
C GLY A 53 -4.11 10.03 0.76
N GLY A 54 -3.61 9.46 -0.34
CA GLY A 54 -4.31 9.37 -1.63
C GLY A 54 -4.38 7.91 -2.12
N LEU A 55 -5.12 7.65 -3.20
CA LEU A 55 -5.46 6.30 -3.69
C LEU A 55 -4.22 5.39 -3.83
N SER A 56 -3.21 5.83 -4.57
CA SER A 56 -1.97 5.04 -4.76
C SER A 56 -1.18 4.78 -3.46
N GLY A 57 -1.19 5.73 -2.52
CA GLY A 57 -0.52 5.55 -1.23
C GLY A 57 -1.29 4.62 -0.29
N GLN A 58 -2.61 4.60 -0.40
CA GLN A 58 -3.47 3.66 0.33
C GLN A 58 -3.28 2.25 -0.22
N ALA A 59 -3.26 2.10 -1.54
CA ALA A 59 -3.01 0.84 -2.23
C ALA A 59 -1.71 0.15 -1.75
N GLN A 60 -0.58 0.87 -1.82
CA GLN A 60 0.70 0.35 -1.34
C GLN A 60 0.70 0.01 0.16
N ALA A 61 -0.04 0.77 0.98
CA ALA A 61 -0.16 0.50 2.40
C ALA A 61 -0.99 -0.77 2.68
N ILE A 62 -2.06 -0.98 1.89
CA ILE A 62 -2.90 -2.18 1.92
C ILE A 62 -2.06 -3.41 1.54
N SER A 63 -1.35 -3.34 0.42
CA SER A 63 -0.48 -4.42 -0.08
C SER A 63 0.57 -4.85 0.96
N LEU A 64 1.27 -3.90 1.58
CA LEU A 64 2.22 -4.18 2.67
C LEU A 64 1.54 -4.77 3.90
N GLY A 65 0.32 -4.32 4.20
CA GLY A 65 -0.50 -4.86 5.29
C GLY A 65 -0.85 -6.32 5.07
N ILE A 66 -1.33 -6.67 3.89
CA ILE A 66 -1.67 -8.05 3.49
C ILE A 66 -0.43 -8.95 3.57
N ALA A 67 0.71 -8.52 3.01
CA ALA A 67 1.95 -9.28 3.07
C ALA A 67 2.39 -9.58 4.51
N ARG A 68 2.24 -8.62 5.43
CA ARG A 68 2.55 -8.80 6.86
C ARG A 68 1.56 -9.71 7.57
N ALA A 69 0.29 -9.68 7.16
CA ALA A 69 -0.73 -10.54 7.74
C ALA A 69 -0.52 -12.00 7.30
N LEU A 70 -0.18 -12.25 6.03
CA LEU A 70 0.19 -13.58 5.52
C LEU A 70 1.40 -14.18 6.24
N LEU A 71 2.40 -13.35 6.59
CA LEU A 71 3.53 -13.79 7.42
C LEU A 71 3.11 -14.29 8.81
N LYS A 72 2.05 -13.74 9.40
CA LYS A 72 1.54 -14.21 10.69
C LYS A 72 0.83 -15.55 10.59
N VAL A 73 0.24 -15.84 9.43
CA VAL A 73 -0.43 -17.14 9.17
C VAL A 73 0.61 -18.25 9.03
N SER A 74 1.71 -18.00 8.33
CA SER A 74 2.80 -18.96 8.19
C SER A 74 4.12 -18.27 7.82
N GLU A 75 5.17 -18.56 8.59
CA GLU A 75 6.51 -17.99 8.35
C GLU A 75 7.15 -18.48 7.04
N ASN A 76 6.67 -19.58 6.48
CA ASN A 76 7.18 -20.15 5.23
C ASN A 76 6.96 -19.20 4.03
N HIS A 77 6.01 -18.28 4.13
CA HIS A 77 5.72 -17.29 3.08
C HIS A 77 6.78 -16.18 2.99
N ARG A 78 7.72 -16.10 3.93
CA ARG A 78 8.73 -15.03 3.95
C ARG A 78 9.68 -15.06 2.75
N SER A 79 10.11 -16.23 2.31
CA SER A 79 11.04 -16.37 1.18
C SER A 79 10.45 -15.83 -0.13
N PRO A 80 9.27 -16.28 -0.59
CA PRO A 80 8.66 -15.77 -1.82
C PRO A 80 8.33 -14.27 -1.73
N LEU A 81 7.74 -13.81 -0.62
CA LEU A 81 7.38 -12.40 -0.44
C LEU A 81 8.59 -11.46 -0.37
N LYS A 82 9.71 -11.92 0.19
CA LYS A 82 10.95 -11.13 0.22
C LYS A 82 11.60 -11.04 -1.16
N LYS A 83 11.50 -12.10 -1.97
CA LYS A 83 12.03 -12.13 -3.34
C LYS A 83 11.35 -11.08 -4.23
N GLU A 84 10.03 -10.95 -4.09
CA GLU A 84 9.22 -9.95 -4.80
C GLU A 84 9.26 -8.54 -4.15
N GLY A 85 9.99 -8.35 -3.05
CA GLY A 85 10.15 -7.04 -2.42
C GLY A 85 8.94 -6.54 -1.60
N LEU A 86 7.89 -7.34 -1.44
CA LEU A 86 6.60 -6.97 -0.85
C LEU A 86 6.64 -6.70 0.66
N LEU A 87 7.74 -7.06 1.33
CA LEU A 87 7.93 -6.83 2.77
C LEU A 87 8.58 -5.48 3.10
N THR A 88 9.10 -4.78 2.10
CA THR A 88 9.79 -3.50 2.29
C THR A 88 8.79 -2.36 2.26
N ARG A 89 8.82 -1.51 3.29
CA ARG A 89 8.03 -0.27 3.29
C ARG A 89 8.67 0.75 2.36
N ASP A 90 7.91 1.33 1.42
CA ASP A 90 8.35 2.51 0.70
C ASP A 90 8.58 3.67 1.69
N SER A 91 9.82 4.15 1.75
CA SER A 91 10.27 5.20 2.65
C SER A 91 10.08 6.60 2.09
N ARG A 92 9.64 6.74 0.83
CA ARG A 92 9.43 8.03 0.18
C ARG A 92 8.36 8.83 0.93
N VAL A 93 8.73 10.06 1.27
CA VAL A 93 7.83 11.04 1.88
C VAL A 93 8.06 12.36 1.17
N VAL A 94 6.99 13.15 1.02
CA VAL A 94 7.07 14.47 0.38
C VAL A 94 8.08 15.34 1.14
N GLU A 95 9.12 15.76 0.45
CA GLU A 95 10.09 16.70 1.02
C GLU A 95 9.42 18.04 1.34
N ARG A 96 9.72 18.58 2.52
CA ARG A 96 9.24 19.91 2.91
C ARG A 96 9.76 21.00 1.97
N LYS A 97 9.01 22.09 1.87
CA LYS A 97 9.52 23.33 1.25
C LYS A 97 10.66 23.92 2.09
N LYS A 98 11.78 24.27 1.44
CA LYS A 98 12.90 24.98 2.07
C LYS A 98 12.77 26.49 1.83
N VAL A 99 13.28 27.29 2.76
CA VAL A 99 13.28 28.77 2.64
C VAL A 99 14.08 29.20 1.42
N GLY A 100 13.64 30.27 0.75
CA GLY A 100 14.28 30.76 -0.49
C GLY A 100 13.96 29.95 -1.76
N LEU A 101 13.33 28.76 -1.65
CA LEU A 101 12.93 27.94 -2.80
C LEU A 101 11.42 28.03 -3.06
N LYS A 102 11.02 27.90 -4.34
CA LYS A 102 9.61 27.88 -4.76
C LYS A 102 8.90 26.57 -4.39
N LYS A 103 9.63 25.44 -4.41
CA LYS A 103 9.20 24.10 -3.96
C LYS A 103 10.31 23.45 -3.12
N ALA A 104 10.26 22.13 -2.87
CA ALA A 104 11.31 21.43 -2.13
C ALA A 104 12.73 21.64 -2.69
N ARG A 105 12.88 21.64 -4.03
CA ARG A 105 14.17 21.84 -4.72
C ARG A 105 14.18 22.97 -5.77
N LYS A 106 13.01 23.42 -6.23
CA LYS A 106 12.88 24.41 -7.32
C LYS A 106 13.35 25.79 -6.85
N ALA A 107 14.52 26.22 -7.31
CA ALA A 107 15.05 27.56 -7.08
C ALA A 107 14.37 28.61 -7.98
N PRO A 108 14.33 29.89 -7.56
CA PRO A 108 14.08 31.00 -8.48
C PRO A 108 15.19 31.11 -9.53
N GLN A 109 14.91 31.77 -10.65
CA GLN A 109 15.92 32.02 -11.69
C GLN A 109 17.02 32.94 -11.13
N PHE A 110 18.27 32.54 -11.28
CA PHE A 110 19.43 33.35 -10.91
C PHE A 110 19.84 34.27 -12.07
N SER A 111 19.99 35.57 -11.82
CA SER A 111 20.54 36.52 -12.79
C SER A 111 22.03 36.73 -12.51
N LYS A 112 22.90 36.09 -13.31
CA LYS A 112 24.35 36.33 -13.28
C LYS A 112 24.63 37.71 -13.89
N ARG A 113 25.54 38.46 -13.27
CA ARG A 113 26.08 39.72 -13.80
C ARG A 113 27.54 39.52 -14.17
#